data_AF-A0A8J5MER1-F1
#
_entry.id   AF-A0A8J5MER1-F1
#
_cell.length_a   1.000
_cell.length_b   1.000
_cell.length_c   1.000
_cell.angle_alpha   90.00
_cell.angle_beta   90.00
_cell.angle_gamma   90.00
#
_symmetry.space_group_name_H-M   'P 1'
#
loop_
_entity.id
_entity.type
_entity.pdbx_description
1 polymer ?
#
loop_
_entity_poly.entity_id
_entity_poly.type
_entity_poly.pdbx_seq_one_letter_code
_entity_poly.pdbx_strand_id
1 'polypeptide(L)' 'MEEAATRQHAHANTVYHCLYAYYKLGYSRKHLAHIFNKSERTISNWIKVYETTGAYQRVNTVSKRQYTNDQRQ' A
#
# COMPACT_ATOMS: atom_id res chain seq x y z
N MET A 1 -18.98 20.82 -7.37
CA MET A 1 -17.56 20.47 -7.13
C MET A 1 -17.53 19.07 -6.57
N GLU A 2 -17.81 18.11 -7.43
CA GLU A 2 -17.73 16.69 -7.12
C GLU A 2 -16.72 16.11 -8.10
N GLU A 3 -15.74 15.36 -7.61
CA GLU A 3 -15.73 13.93 -7.92
C GLU A 3 -14.68 13.22 -7.07
N ALA A 4 -15.12 12.10 -6.54
CA ALA A 4 -14.47 11.19 -5.64
C ALA A 4 -12.97 10.99 -5.93
N ALA A 5 -12.13 11.35 -4.96
CA ALA A 5 -10.87 10.68 -4.74
C ALA A 5 -11.19 9.21 -4.40
N THR A 6 -11.41 8.39 -5.43
CA THR A 6 -11.42 6.94 -5.29
C THR A 6 -10.13 6.61 -4.54
N ARG A 7 -10.24 6.04 -3.34
CA ARG A 7 -9.10 5.60 -2.53
C ARG A 7 -8.44 4.42 -3.24
N GLN A 8 -7.82 4.68 -4.39
CA GLN A 8 -7.10 3.68 -5.14
C GLN A 8 -5.80 3.43 -4.40
N HIS A 9 -5.70 2.22 -3.86
CA HIS A 9 -4.49 1.75 -3.22
C HIS A 9 -3.35 1.73 -4.23
N ALA A 10 -2.14 2.03 -3.77
CA ALA A 10 -0.96 1.93 -4.61
C ALA A 10 -0.83 0.51 -5.20
N HIS A 11 -0.38 0.45 -6.44
CA HIS A 11 -0.03 -0.81 -7.07
C HIS A 11 1.22 -1.39 -6.41
N ALA A 12 1.35 -2.72 -6.37
CA ALA A 12 2.50 -3.37 -5.73
C ALA A 12 3.84 -2.90 -6.33
N ASN A 13 3.90 -2.69 -7.65
CA ASN A 13 5.09 -2.17 -8.32
C ASN A 13 5.48 -0.78 -7.81
N THR A 14 4.51 0.11 -7.57
CA THR A 14 4.78 1.43 -6.99
C THR A 14 5.44 1.30 -5.62
N VAL A 15 5.00 0.33 -4.82
CA VAL A 15 5.61 0.05 -3.52
C VAL A 15 7.04 -0.48 -3.68
N TYR A 16 7.28 -1.42 -4.60
CA TYR A 16 8.63 -1.92 -4.86
C TYR A 16 9.59 -0.86 -5.40
N HIS A 17 9.13 0.05 -6.28
CA HIS A 17 9.93 1.18 -6.71
C HIS A 17 10.27 2.13 -5.55
N CYS A 18 9.32 2.37 -4.64
CA CYS A 18 9.57 3.15 -3.44
C CYS A 18 10.60 2.47 -2.52
N LEU A 19 10.49 1.16 -2.31
CA LEU A 19 11.42 0.39 -1.50
C LEU A 19 12.82 0.37 -2.13
N TYR A 20 12.92 0.23 -3.45
CA TYR A 20 14.18 0.32 -4.17
C TYR A 20 14.83 1.69 -3.97
N ALA A 21 14.07 2.77 -4.13
CA ALA A 21 14.59 4.13 -3.93
C ALA A 21 15.05 4.36 -2.47
N TYR A 22 14.37 3.77 -1.49
CA TYR A 22 14.80 3.84 -0.08
C TYR A 22 16.13 3.10 0.16
N TYR A 23 16.23 1.82 -0.25
CA TYR A 23 17.38 0.98 0.09
C TYR A 23 18.58 1.11 -0.85
N LYS A 24 18.34 1.35 -2.14
CA LYS A 24 19.41 1.40 -3.16
C LYS A 24 19.85 2.81 -3.49
N LEU A 25 18.94 3.79 -3.43
CA LEU A 25 19.25 5.20 -3.69
C LEU A 25 19.42 6.03 -2.41
N GLY A 26 19.07 5.47 -1.23
CA GLY A 26 19.25 6.14 0.05
C GLY A 26 18.30 7.31 0.31
N TYR A 27 17.17 7.37 -0.39
CA TYR A 27 16.23 8.48 -0.25
C TYR A 27 15.53 8.48 1.11
N SER A 28 15.38 9.66 1.69
CA SER A 28 14.66 9.85 2.96
C SER A 28 13.15 9.64 2.78
N ARG A 29 12.46 9.27 3.86
CA ARG A 29 11.00 9.05 3.86
C ARG A 29 10.22 10.29 3.44
N LYS A 30 10.68 11.48 3.84
CA LYS A 30 10.10 12.78 3.44
C LYS A 30 10.24 13.02 1.93
N HIS A 31 11.39 12.69 1.36
CA HIS A 31 11.62 12.83 -0.08
C HIS A 31 10.76 11.84 -0.88
N LEU A 32 10.65 10.60 -0.42
CA LEU A 32 9.78 9.59 -1.03
C LEU A 32 8.30 9.96 -0.94
N ALA A 33 7.86 10.51 0.21
CA ALA A 33 6.50 11.00 0.38
C ALA A 33 6.13 12.07 -0.68
N HIS A 34 7.07 12.98 -0.97
CA HIS A 34 6.89 13.98 -2.01
C HIS A 34 6.82 13.37 -3.42
N ILE A 35 7.78 12.52 -3.80
CA ILE A 35 7.84 11.93 -5.16
C ILE A 35 6.63 11.03 -5.44
N PHE A 36 6.24 10.19 -4.48
CA PHE A 36 5.15 9.23 -4.67
C PHE A 36 3.76 9.81 -4.38
N ASN A 37 3.69 11.09 -3.99
CA ASN A 37 2.49 11.76 -3.52
C ASN A 37 1.74 10.91 -2.49
N LYS A 38 2.45 10.56 -1.41
CA LYS A 38 1.92 9.77 -0.28
C LYS A 38 2.36 10.42 1.03
N SER A 39 1.65 10.11 2.10
CA SER A 39 2.08 10.51 3.44
C SER A 39 3.33 9.74 3.87
N GLU A 40 4.20 10.38 4.67
CA GLU A 40 5.36 9.71 5.27
C GLU A 40 4.96 8.48 6.09
N ARG A 41 3.76 8.48 6.68
CA ARG A 41 3.18 7.33 7.37
C ARG A 41 2.95 6.15 6.42
N THR A 42 2.45 6.40 5.21
CA THR A 42 2.24 5.36 4.19
C THR A 42 3.57 4.75 3.76
N ILE A 43 4.57 5.60 3.50
CA ILE A 43 5.93 5.15 3.14
C ILE A 43 6.53 4.29 4.27
N SER A 44 6.43 4.77 5.51
CA SER A 44 6.91 4.05 6.69
C SER A 44 6.23 2.68 6.86
N ASN A 45 4.92 2.60 6.60
CA ASN A 45 4.19 1.34 6.64
C ASN A 45 4.67 0.37 5.55
N TRP A 46 4.93 0.84 4.33
CA TRP A 46 5.47 -0.02 3.27
C TRP A 46 6.84 -0.59 3.62
N ILE A 47 7.72 0.24 4.18
CA ILE A 47 9.05 -0.19 4.66
C ILE A 47 8.89 -1.25 5.76
N LYS A 48 8.07 -0.97 6.77
CA LYS A 48 7.86 -1.89 7.90
C LYS A 48 7.28 -3.24 7.47
N VAL A 49 6.30 -3.24 6.55
CA VAL A 49 5.75 -4.49 5.99
C VAL A 49 6.84 -5.26 5.25
N TYR A 50 7.65 -4.58 4.43
CA TYR A 50 8.73 -5.24 3.72
C TYR A 50 9.79 -5.83 4.66
N GLU A 51 10.20 -5.10 5.71
CA GLU A 51 11.16 -5.58 6.72
C GLU A 51 10.63 -6.79 7.50
N THR A 52 9.32 -6.82 7.79
CA THR A 52 8.71 -7.92 8.56
C THR A 52 8.52 -9.18 7.70
N THR A 53 8.12 -9.01 6.44
CA THR A 53 7.65 -10.13 5.60
C THR A 53 8.64 -10.55 4.51
N GLY A 54 9.67 -9.73 4.25
CA GLY A 54 10.59 -9.90 3.11
C GLY A 54 9.98 -9.59 1.74
N ALA A 55 8.68 -9.35 1.68
CA ALA A 55 7.93 -9.03 0.48
C ALA A 55 6.79 -8.06 0.80
N TYR A 56 6.35 -7.31 -0.21
CA TYR A 56 5.09 -6.57 -0.12
C TYR A 56 3.95 -7.44 -0.64
N GLN A 57 3.10 -7.91 0.27
CA GLN A 57 1.84 -8.55 -0.07
C GLN A 57 0.67 -7.74 0.51
N ARG A 58 -0.41 -7.68 -0.27
CA ARG A 58 -1.67 -7.11 0.23
C ARG A 58 -2.21 -8.04 1.31
N VAL A 59 -2.68 -7.46 2.41
CA VAL A 59 -3.51 -8.21 3.35
C VAL A 59 -4.81 -8.53 2.62
N ASN A 60 -4.93 -9.76 2.10
CA ASN A 60 -6.20 -10.30 1.69
C ASN A 60 -6.99 -10.60 2.97
N THR A 61 -7.68 -9.61 3.51
CA THR A 61 -8.80 -9.91 4.40
C THR A 61 -9.82 -10.63 3.55
N VAL A 62 -9.84 -11.96 3.63
CA VAL A 62 -11.03 -12.72 3.25
C VAL A 62 -12.13 -12.10 4.09
N SER A 63 -12.99 -11.29 3.46
CA SER A 63 -14.18 -10.85 4.17
C SER A 63 -14.87 -12.14 4.60
N LYS A 64 -15.04 -12.33 5.92
CA LYS A 64 -16.02 -13.31 6.40
C LYS A 64 -17.35 -12.83 5.85
N ARG A 65 -17.68 -13.26 4.64
CA ARG A 65 -18.97 -12.99 4.01
C ARG A 65 -19.99 -13.55 4.99
N GLN A 66 -20.71 -12.67 5.70
CA GLN A 66 -21.68 -13.08 6.71
C GLN A 66 -22.81 -13.94 6.13
N TYR A 67 -22.97 -13.92 4.79
CA TYR A 67 -23.97 -14.70 4.08
C TYR A 67 -23.31 -15.56 3.00
N THR A 68 -23.61 -16.86 3.04
CA THR A 68 -23.30 -17.81 1.95
C THR A 68 -24.17 -17.50 0.73
N ASN A 69 -23.78 -17.97 -0.46
CA ASN A 69 -24.55 -17.73 -1.69
C ASN A 69 -25.98 -18.25 -1.56
N ASP A 70 -26.19 -19.35 -0.83
CA ASP A 70 -27.51 -19.93 -0.57
C ASP A 70 -28.43 -19.03 0.26
N GLN A 71 -27.86 -18.16 1.10
CA GLN A 71 -28.63 -17.21 1.94
C GLN A 71 -29.01 -15.92 1.20
N ARG A 72 -28.70 -15.83 -0.11
CA ARG A 72 -28.99 -14.66 -0.95
C ARG A 72 -30.14 -14.90 -1.93
N GLN A 73 -30.71 -16.11 -1.98
CA GLN A 73 -31.88 -16.44 -2.81
C GLN A 73 -33.18 -16.18 -2.06
#